data_AF-A0A2G2K2V4-F1
#
_entry.id   AF-A0A2G2K2V4-F1
#
_cell.length_a   1.000
_cell.length_b   1.000
_cell.length_c   1.000
_cell.angle_alpha   90.00
_cell.angle_beta   90.00
_cell.angle_gamma   90.00
#
_symmetry.space_group_name_H-M   'P 1'
#
loop_
_entity.id
_entity.type
_entity.pdbx_description
1 polymer ?
#
loop_
_entity_poly.entity_id
_entity_poly.type
_entity_poly.pdbx_seq_one_letter_code
_entity_poly.pdbx_strand_id
1 'polypeptide(L)'
;SAWPFEMKELDFNTEDAGKSASGLVPVTKKHGADIKLGETIQWNIDYLQMGIGGDTSWGRLVHPEYTIPANKKYSYSFTIKPKTN
;
A
#
# COMPACT_ATOMS: atom_id res chain seq x y z
N SER A 1 4.06 2.37 -9.51
CA SER A 1 4.53 3.60 -8.85
C SER A 1 6.02 3.47 -8.52
N ALA A 2 6.69 4.55 -8.13
CA ALA A 2 8.11 4.54 -7.74
C ALA A 2 8.30 5.26 -6.40
N TRP A 3 8.87 4.58 -5.41
CA TRP A 3 9.01 5.10 -4.05
C TRP A 3 10.49 5.27 -3.68
N PRO A 4 10.91 6.45 -3.19
CA PRO A 4 12.28 6.72 -2.79
C PRO A 4 12.60 6.26 -1.35
N PHE A 5 11.91 5.23 -0.86
CA PHE A 5 12.04 4.69 0.49
C PHE A 5 11.66 3.20 0.50
N GLU A 6 12.10 2.49 1.53
CA GLU A 6 11.79 1.06 1.72
C GLU A 6 10.37 0.84 2.28
N MET A 7 9.74 -0.31 2.01
CA MET A 7 8.42 -0.66 2.57
C MET A 7 8.33 -0.52 4.09
N LYS A 8 9.43 -0.79 4.81
CA LYS A 8 9.48 -0.68 6.28
C LYS A 8 9.10 0.71 6.80
N GLU A 9 9.28 1.76 5.98
CA GLU A 9 8.89 3.12 6.35
C GLU A 9 7.36 3.24 6.46
N LEU A 10 6.60 2.46 5.67
CA LEU A 10 5.14 2.41 5.69
C LEU A 10 4.56 1.32 6.61
N ASP A 11 5.29 0.22 6.81
CA ASP A 11 4.76 -0.96 7.50
C ASP A 11 4.26 -0.66 8.92
N PHE A 12 3.13 -1.26 9.28
CA PHE A 12 2.64 -1.21 10.65
C PHE A 12 3.33 -2.30 11.50
N ASN A 13 4.04 -1.89 12.56
CA ASN A 13 4.57 -2.79 13.58
C ASN A 13 3.71 -2.68 14.86
N THR A 14 3.21 -3.81 15.33
CA THR A 14 2.39 -3.89 16.56
C THR A 14 3.14 -3.45 17.81
N GLU A 15 4.47 -3.59 17.85
CA GLU A 15 5.31 -3.17 18.97
C GLU A 15 5.32 -1.65 19.15
N ASP A 16 5.15 -0.90 18.06
CA ASP A 16 5.14 0.56 18.07
C ASP A 16 3.75 1.14 18.40
N ALA A 17 2.73 0.28 18.50
CA ALA A 17 1.35 0.69 18.59
C ALA A 17 0.92 1.06 20.03
N GLY A 18 0.14 2.15 20.14
CA GLY A 18 -0.53 2.54 21.38
C GLY A 18 -1.86 1.83 21.57
N LYS A 19 -2.39 1.84 22.81
CA LYS A 19 -3.76 1.39 23.10
C LYS A 19 -4.75 2.44 22.58
N SER A 20 -5.75 2.03 21.80
CA SER A 20 -6.85 2.94 21.42
C SER A 20 -7.88 3.08 22.54
N ALA A 21 -8.68 4.13 22.44
CA ALA A 21 -9.81 4.38 23.33
C ALA A 21 -10.87 3.26 23.29
N SER A 22 -11.04 2.56 22.16
CA SER A 22 -11.98 1.44 22.05
C SER A 22 -11.39 0.11 22.55
N GLY A 23 -10.07 0.00 22.64
CA GLY A 23 -9.37 -1.26 22.94
C GLY A 23 -9.40 -2.29 21.80
N LEU A 24 -10.06 -1.99 20.67
CA LEU A 24 -10.27 -2.94 19.57
C LEU A 24 -9.18 -2.90 18.49
N VAL A 25 -8.58 -1.73 18.26
CA VAL A 25 -7.58 -1.51 17.20
C VAL A 25 -6.41 -0.73 17.78
N PRO A 26 -5.15 -1.15 17.58
CA PRO A 26 -3.99 -0.37 18.05
C PRO A 26 -3.88 0.99 17.34
N VAL A 27 -3.37 2.02 18.02
CA VAL A 27 -3.12 3.34 17.43
C VAL A 27 -1.68 3.41 16.92
N THR A 28 -1.51 3.76 15.66
CA THR A 28 -0.18 3.94 15.04
C THR A 28 0.47 5.25 15.49
N LYS A 29 1.80 5.27 15.61
CA LYS A 29 2.57 6.49 15.95
C LYS A 29 3.35 7.08 14.77
N LYS A 30 3.27 6.48 13.58
CA LYS A 30 3.99 6.93 12.39
C LYS A 30 3.33 8.17 11.79
N HIS A 31 4.12 9.15 11.38
CA HIS A 31 3.67 10.31 10.61
C HIS A 31 4.36 10.33 9.24
N GLY A 32 3.70 10.89 8.23
CA GLY A 32 4.29 10.97 6.88
C GLY A 32 5.61 11.75 6.83
N ALA A 33 5.81 12.70 7.76
CA ALA A 33 7.06 13.45 7.88
C ALA A 33 8.24 12.60 8.41
N ASP A 34 7.96 11.43 9.01
CA ASP A 34 8.99 10.57 9.60
C ASP A 34 9.63 9.61 8.57
N ILE A 35 9.12 9.57 7.34
CA ILE A 35 9.60 8.68 6.28
C ILE A 35 11.05 9.02 5.95
N LYS A 36 11.93 8.03 6.06
CA LYS A 36 13.33 8.14 5.67
C LYS A 36 13.51 7.76 4.22
N LEU A 37 14.04 8.70 3.43
CA LEU A 37 14.43 8.44 2.06
C LEU A 37 15.70 7.58 2.01
N GLY A 38 15.76 6.70 1.02
CA GLY A 38 16.91 5.84 0.75
C GLY A 38 17.64 6.20 -0.55
N GLU A 39 18.69 5.45 -0.84
CA GLU A 39 19.44 5.56 -2.11
C GLU A 39 18.86 4.66 -3.22
N THR A 40 17.90 3.80 -2.86
CA THR A 40 17.21 2.90 -3.78
C THR A 40 15.80 3.40 -4.08
N ILE A 41 15.30 3.06 -5.26
CA ILE A 41 13.92 3.32 -5.66
C ILE A 41 13.18 1.99 -5.73
N GLN A 42 12.11 1.85 -4.94
CA GLN A 42 11.21 0.72 -5.04
C GLN A 42 10.21 0.94 -6.18
N TRP A 43 10.09 -0.04 -7.07
CA TRP A 43 9.17 -0.01 -8.20
C TRP A 43 8.00 -0.96 -7.93
N ASN A 44 6.78 -0.42 -7.92
CA ASN A 44 5.55 -1.23 -7.90
C ASN A 44 5.01 -1.32 -9.34
N ILE A 45 4.96 -2.54 -9.89
CA ILE A 45 4.60 -2.83 -11.27
C ILE A 45 3.39 -3.76 -11.27
N ASP A 46 2.21 -3.16 -11.31
CA ASP A 46 0.94 -3.86 -11.13
C ASP A 46 0.12 -3.80 -12.42
N TYR A 47 -0.53 -4.91 -12.78
CA TYR A 47 -1.52 -4.92 -13.86
C TYR A 47 -2.77 -4.14 -13.45
N LEU A 48 -3.27 -4.44 -12.26
CA LEU A 48 -4.48 -3.90 -11.67
C LEU A 48 -4.21 -3.66 -10.19
N GLN A 49 -4.78 -2.57 -9.68
CA GLN A 49 -4.89 -2.27 -8.26
C GLN A 49 -6.37 -2.05 -7.97
N MET A 50 -6.89 -2.63 -6.88
CA MET A 50 -8.28 -2.38 -6.49
C MET A 50 -8.47 -0.92 -6.06
N GLY A 51 -9.72 -0.45 -6.12
CA GLY A 51 -10.12 0.83 -5.58
C GLY A 51 -9.81 0.95 -4.09
N ILE A 52 -9.65 2.18 -3.61
CA ILE A 52 -9.35 2.47 -2.20
C ILE A 52 -10.63 2.49 -1.35
N GLY A 53 -11.77 2.87 -1.95
CA GLY A 53 -13.04 3.05 -1.26
C GLY A 53 -13.12 4.43 -0.61
N GLY A 54 -13.75 4.53 0.56
CA GLY A 54 -13.83 5.78 1.32
C GLY A 54 -15.22 6.39 1.44
N ASP A 55 -16.29 5.71 1.01
CA ASP A 55 -17.68 6.10 1.33
C ASP A 55 -17.86 6.32 2.84
N THR A 56 -17.27 5.43 3.64
CA THR A 56 -17.03 5.64 5.07
C THR A 56 -15.64 5.11 5.42
N SER A 57 -15.02 5.70 6.45
CA SER A 57 -13.71 5.27 6.94
C SER A 57 -13.81 4.16 8.01
N TRP A 58 -14.96 3.49 8.15
CA TRP A 58 -15.21 2.49 9.20
C TRP A 58 -15.99 1.26 8.71
N GLY A 59 -15.42 0.54 7.75
CA GLY A 59 -15.83 -0.84 7.44
C GLY A 59 -16.72 -1.01 6.21
N ARG A 60 -17.05 0.06 5.48
CA ARG A 60 -17.68 -0.08 4.17
C ARG A 60 -16.64 -0.49 3.12
N LEU A 61 -16.95 -1.53 2.36
CA LEU A 61 -16.08 -2.03 1.29
C LEU A 61 -16.10 -1.12 0.05
N VAL A 62 -15.06 -1.27 -0.75
CA VAL A 62 -14.94 -0.72 -2.11
C VAL A 62 -16.13 -1.18 -2.97
N HIS A 63 -16.63 -0.31 -3.86
CA HIS A 63 -17.74 -0.69 -4.75
C HIS A 63 -17.31 -1.83 -5.69
N PRO A 64 -18.19 -2.81 -6.00
CA PRO A 64 -17.83 -4.03 -6.73
C PRO A 64 -17.11 -3.79 -8.06
N GLU A 65 -17.48 -2.76 -8.80
CA GLU A 65 -16.89 -2.37 -10.08
C GLU A 65 -15.41 -1.93 -9.99
N TYR A 66 -14.94 -1.57 -8.79
CA TYR A 66 -13.54 -1.22 -8.52
C TYR A 66 -12.79 -2.33 -7.76
N THR A 67 -13.36 -3.53 -7.65
CA THR A 67 -12.67 -4.69 -7.08
C THR A 67 -11.97 -5.53 -8.15
N ILE A 68 -11.05 -6.42 -7.73
CA ILE A 68 -10.42 -7.40 -8.62
C ILE A 68 -11.01 -8.79 -8.27
N PRO A 69 -11.97 -9.31 -9.05
CA PRO A 69 -12.60 -10.60 -8.75
C PRO A 69 -11.62 -11.77 -8.78
N ALA A 70 -11.59 -12.57 -7.69
CA ALA A 70 -10.71 -13.74 -7.55
C ALA A 70 -11.12 -14.93 -8.45
N ASN A 71 -12.34 -14.91 -9.00
CA ASN A 71 -12.87 -15.97 -9.87
C ASN A 71 -12.50 -15.79 -11.36
N LYS A 72 -11.59 -14.87 -11.69
CA LYS A 72 -11.12 -14.60 -13.05
C LYS A 72 -9.63 -14.86 -13.17
N LYS A 73 -9.19 -15.28 -14.36
CA LYS A 73 -7.78 -15.36 -14.71
C LYS A 73 -7.33 -14.02 -15.28
N TYR A 74 -6.22 -13.49 -14.77
CA TYR A 74 -5.58 -12.29 -15.27
C TYR A 74 -4.20 -12.67 -15.81
N SER A 75 -3.81 -12.09 -16.94
CA SER A 75 -2.48 -12.27 -17.50
C SER A 75 -1.91 -10.90 -17.81
N TYR A 76 -0.67 -10.69 -17.40
CA TYR A 76 0.06 -9.44 -17.57
C TYR A 76 1.54 -9.76 -17.72
N SER A 77 2.20 -9.06 -18.62
CA SER A 77 3.64 -9.14 -18.82
C SER A 77 4.19 -7.75 -19.06
N PHE A 78 5.43 -7.58 -18.64
CA PHE A 78 6.20 -6.36 -18.90
C PHE A 78 7.65 -6.75 -19.20
N THR A 79 8.40 -5.85 -19.82
CA THR A 79 9.83 -6.05 -20.08
C THR A 79 10.55 -4.77 -19.67
N ILE A 80 11.55 -4.90 -18.81
CA ILE A 80 12.46 -3.82 -18.47
C ILE A 80 13.79 -4.12 -19.15
N LYS A 81 14.29 -3.15 -19.91
CA LYS A 81 15.59 -3.22 -20.54
C LYS A 81 16.37 -1.96 -20.18
N PRO A 82 17.56 -2.09 -19.58
CA PRO A 82 18.43 -0.94 -19.39
C PRO A 82 18.81 -0.37 -20.77
N LYS A 83 18.82 0.96 -20.88
CA LYS A 83 19.29 1.68 -22.06
C LYS A 83 20.49 2.52 -21.65
N THR A 84 21.56 2.47 -22.44
CA THR A 84 22.65 3.44 -22.34
C THR A 84 22.17 4.80 -22.84
N ASN A 85 22.65 5.87 -22.21
CA ASN A 85 22.48 7.22 -22.75
C ASN A 85 23.31 7.42 -24.03
#